data_AF-G7VAN1-F1
#
_entry.id   AF-G7VAN1-F1
#
_cell.length_a   1.000
_cell.length_b   1.000
_cell.length_c   1.000
_cell.angle_alpha   90.00
_cell.angle_beta   90.00
_cell.angle_gamma   90.00
#
_symmetry.space_group_name_H-M   'P 1'
#
loop_
_entity.id
_entity.type
_entity.pdbx_description
1 polymer ?
#
loop_
_entity_poly.entity_id
_entity_poly.type
_entity_poly.pdbx_seq_one_letter_code
_entity_poly.pdbx_strand_id
1 'polypeptide(L)'
;MIYIPDIVIGALAIYIAYKIFKAWRNLADWRLTLYSLGMAILAASLFLEAVVEMYLANIWGEAPMRYVKRIEALLRAVIQLLSLAALVPIAVAVTPTLFYAALPPVALLGSINTVLALYIAAATLVKNFERGTPPFISLAFISYAVSLVAPSFSFLDVAARLLTAVFLALGVAYGSEKEK
;
A
#
# COMPACT_ATOMS: atom_id res chain seq x y z
N MET A 1 -18.78 -1.15 16.65
CA MET A 1 -17.91 0.05 16.84
C MET A 1 -17.63 0.63 15.46
N ILE A 2 -17.32 1.93 15.37
CA ILE A 2 -17.46 2.74 14.15
C ILE A 2 -16.52 2.27 13.01
N TYR A 3 -17.08 1.60 12.00
CA TYR A 3 -16.41 1.08 10.79
C TYR A 3 -16.12 2.16 9.71
N ILE A 4 -16.28 3.44 10.05
CA ILE A 4 -16.12 4.55 9.10
C ILE A 4 -14.73 4.57 8.44
N PRO A 5 -13.59 4.46 9.16
CA PRO A 5 -12.28 4.50 8.50
C PRO A 5 -12.08 3.32 7.53
N ASP A 6 -12.53 2.11 7.89
CA ASP A 6 -12.38 0.91 7.06
C ASP A 6 -13.21 0.97 5.79
N ILE A 7 -14.45 1.49 5.89
CA ILE A 7 -15.31 1.74 4.73
C ILE A 7 -14.67 2.78 3.80
N VAL A 8 -14.09 3.86 4.36
CA VAL A 8 -13.41 4.89 3.57
C VAL A 8 -12.16 4.32 2.88
N ILE A 9 -11.34 3.53 3.58
CA ILE A 9 -10.18 2.84 3.01
C ILE A 9 -10.63 1.92 1.87
N GLY A 10 -11.67 1.12 2.08
CA GLY A 10 -12.21 0.22 1.07
C GLY A 10 -12.71 0.97 -0.19
N ALA A 11 -13.46 2.06 0.00
CA ALA A 11 -13.95 2.88 -1.11
C ALA A 11 -12.80 3.53 -1.90
N LEU A 12 -11.80 4.07 -1.20
CA LEU A 12 -10.60 4.66 -1.82
C LEU A 12 -9.78 3.60 -2.56
N ALA A 13 -9.63 2.40 -2.00
CA ALA A 13 -8.95 1.29 -2.64
C ALA A 13 -9.63 0.87 -3.95
N ILE A 14 -10.96 0.79 -3.96
CA ILE A 14 -11.74 0.51 -5.19
C ILE A 14 -11.54 1.63 -6.21
N TYR A 15 -11.58 2.88 -5.78
CA TYR A 15 -11.35 4.04 -6.65
C TYR A 15 -9.95 4.01 -7.29
N ILE A 16 -8.92 3.71 -6.49
CA ILE A 16 -7.53 3.57 -6.93
C ILE A 16 -7.43 2.44 -7.96
N ALA A 17 -7.97 1.25 -7.66
CA ALA A 17 -7.96 0.11 -8.55
C ALA A 17 -8.63 0.41 -9.90
N TYR A 18 -9.79 1.07 -9.89
CA TYR A 18 -10.50 1.47 -11.10
C TYR A 18 -9.68 2.43 -11.97
N LYS A 19 -9.10 3.46 -11.36
CA LYS A 19 -8.29 4.46 -12.09
C LYS A 19 -7.02 3.84 -12.67
N ILE A 20 -6.35 2.98 -11.91
CA ILE A 20 -5.16 2.26 -12.37
C ILE A 20 -5.51 1.33 -13.52
N PHE A 21 -6.61 0.58 -13.43
CA PHE A 21 -7.05 -0.32 -14.50
C PHE A 21 -7.36 0.46 -15.79
N LYS A 22 -8.01 1.62 -15.67
CA LYS A 22 -8.26 2.51 -16.81
C LYS A 22 -6.95 3.01 -17.45
N ALA A 23 -5.97 3.42 -16.65
CA ALA A 23 -4.67 3.87 -17.13
C ALA A 23 -3.88 2.72 -17.78
N TRP A 24 -3.93 1.52 -17.18
CA TRP A 24 -3.19 0.35 -17.65
C TRP A 24 -3.53 -0.04 -19.09
N ARG A 25 -4.79 0.09 -19.50
CA ARG A 25 -5.22 -0.21 -20.88
C ARG A 25 -4.51 0.61 -21.95
N ASN A 26 -3.93 1.75 -21.59
CA ASN A 26 -3.28 2.68 -22.50
C ASN A 26 -1.73 2.66 -22.38
N LEU A 27 -1.15 1.82 -21.53
CA LEU A 27 0.30 1.77 -21.30
C LEU A 27 0.99 0.82 -22.28
N ALA A 28 1.92 1.35 -23.07
CA ALA A 28 2.81 0.55 -23.93
C ALA A 28 4.11 0.11 -23.23
N ASP A 29 4.52 0.83 -22.19
CA ASP A 29 5.78 0.59 -21.48
C ASP A 29 5.64 -0.50 -20.39
N TRP A 30 6.56 -1.47 -20.43
CA TRP A 30 6.59 -2.60 -19.50
C TRP A 30 6.79 -2.15 -18.04
N ARG A 31 7.63 -1.13 -17.79
CA ARG A 31 7.91 -0.62 -16.43
C ARG A 31 6.69 0.06 -15.81
N LEU A 32 5.95 0.82 -16.61
CA LEU A 32 4.71 1.47 -16.18
C LEU A 32 3.60 0.44 -15.95
N THR A 33 3.59 -0.63 -16.75
CA THR A 33 2.74 -1.82 -16.52
C THR A 33 3.08 -2.50 -15.19
N LEU A 34 4.36 -2.68 -14.88
CA LEU A 34 4.78 -3.28 -13.61
C LEU A 34 4.37 -2.43 -12.40
N TYR A 35 4.55 -1.11 -12.52
CA TYR A 35 4.15 -0.15 -11.50
C TYR A 35 2.64 -0.17 -11.26
N SER A 36 1.83 -0.09 -12.32
CA SER A 36 0.37 -0.13 -12.22
C SER A 36 -0.13 -1.45 -11.64
N LEU A 37 0.44 -2.58 -12.05
CA LEU A 37 0.13 -3.89 -11.48
C LEU A 37 0.43 -3.93 -9.98
N GLY A 38 1.61 -3.50 -9.56
CA GLY A 38 1.97 -3.46 -8.15
C GLY A 38 1.05 -2.54 -7.33
N MET A 39 0.68 -1.38 -7.87
CA MET A 39 -0.26 -0.45 -7.22
C MET A 39 -1.69 -1.02 -7.13
N ALA A 40 -2.12 -1.80 -8.11
CA ALA A 40 -3.41 -2.50 -8.06
C ALA A 40 -3.42 -3.60 -6.99
N ILE A 41 -2.33 -4.37 -6.86
CA ILE A 41 -2.19 -5.37 -5.79
C ILE A 41 -2.14 -4.68 -4.42
N LEU A 42 -1.47 -3.53 -4.30
CA LEU A 42 -1.46 -2.74 -3.06
C LEU A 42 -2.86 -2.23 -2.69
N ALA A 43 -3.63 -1.76 -3.67
CA ALA A 43 -5.02 -1.37 -3.43
C ALA A 43 -5.87 -2.56 -2.99
N ALA A 44 -5.70 -3.73 -3.63
CA ALA A 44 -6.37 -4.96 -3.24
C ALA A 44 -5.99 -5.41 -1.82
N SER A 45 -4.71 -5.28 -1.43
CA SER A 45 -4.26 -5.63 -0.07
C SER A 45 -4.90 -4.72 0.97
N LEU A 46 -4.97 -3.40 0.72
CA LEU A 46 -5.63 -2.44 1.61
C LEU A 46 -7.14 -2.71 1.76
N PHE A 47 -7.81 -3.05 0.65
CA PHE A 47 -9.23 -3.43 0.68
C PHE A 47 -9.45 -4.70 1.50
N LEU A 48 -8.65 -5.74 1.26
CA LEU A 48 -8.76 -7.02 1.95
C LEU A 48 -8.45 -6.86 3.44
N GLU A 49 -7.48 -6.03 3.78
CA GLU A 49 -7.14 -5.68 5.15
C GLU A 49 -8.30 -4.95 5.87
N ALA A 50 -8.92 -3.95 5.24
CA ALA A 50 -10.10 -3.28 5.80
C ALA A 50 -11.29 -4.25 6.02
N VAL A 51 -11.53 -5.18 5.10
CA VAL A 51 -12.59 -6.20 5.24
C VAL A 51 -12.26 -7.16 6.39
N VAL A 52 -11.01 -7.59 6.51
CA VAL A 52 -10.55 -8.48 7.59
C VAL A 52 -10.68 -7.81 8.94
N GLU A 53 -10.34 -6.53 9.07
CA GLU A 53 -10.47 -5.79 10.33
C GLU A 53 -11.95 -5.63 10.73
N MET A 54 -12.83 -5.36 9.77
CA MET A 54 -14.27 -5.33 10.01
C MET A 54 -14.80 -6.70 10.48
N TYR A 55 -14.33 -7.79 9.88
CA TYR A 55 -14.71 -9.15 10.26
C TYR A 55 -14.21 -9.53 11.66
N LEU A 56 -12.94 -9.25 11.97
CA LEU A 56 -12.35 -9.54 13.28
C LEU A 56 -13.00 -8.73 14.40
N ALA A 57 -13.32 -7.46 14.14
CA ALA A 57 -14.02 -6.60 15.09
C ALA A 57 -15.44 -7.11 15.42
N ASN A 58 -16.12 -7.78 14.48
CA ASN A 58 -17.43 -8.40 14.73
C ASN A 58 -17.34 -9.71 15.55
N ILE A 59 -16.20 -10.43 15.51
CA ILE A 59 -16.03 -11.74 16.17
C ILE A 59 -15.46 -11.61 17.59
N TRP A 60 -14.91 -10.45 17.92
CA TRP A 60 -14.49 -10.10 19.28
C TRP A 60 -15.68 -10.15 20.25
N GLY A 61 -15.89 -11.31 20.88
CA GLY A 61 -16.91 -11.55 21.90
C GLY A 61 -17.64 -12.89 21.78
N GLU A 62 -17.66 -13.52 20.61
CA GLU A 62 -18.49 -14.70 20.35
C GLU A 62 -17.72 -16.03 20.33
N ALA A 63 -16.41 -15.99 20.06
CA ALA A 63 -15.59 -17.18 19.82
C ALA A 63 -14.43 -17.33 20.83
N PRO A 64 -13.92 -18.57 21.07
CA PRO A 64 -12.78 -18.78 21.95
C PRO A 64 -11.53 -18.04 21.47
N MET A 65 -10.94 -17.22 22.35
CA MET A 65 -9.85 -16.26 22.07
C MET A 65 -8.63 -16.86 21.35
N ARG A 66 -8.33 -18.15 21.57
CA ARG A 66 -7.21 -18.86 20.91
C ARG A 66 -7.44 -19.12 19.42
N TYR A 67 -8.69 -19.35 19.02
CA TYR A 67 -9.05 -19.61 17.63
C TYR A 67 -9.03 -18.31 16.82
N VAL A 68 -9.59 -17.24 17.38
CA VAL A 68 -9.58 -15.88 16.78
C VAL A 68 -8.14 -15.41 16.53
N LYS A 69 -7.23 -15.57 17.50
CA LYS A 69 -5.81 -15.20 17.34
C LYS A 69 -5.08 -15.97 16.23
N ARG A 70 -5.42 -17.24 16.00
CA ARG A 70 -4.81 -18.03 14.90
C ARG A 70 -5.30 -17.57 13.54
N ILE A 71 -6.60 -17.30 13.42
CA ILE A 71 -7.20 -16.78 12.19
C ILE A 71 -6.64 -15.40 11.86
N GLU A 72 -6.56 -14.52 12.86
CA GLU A 72 -5.95 -13.20 12.74
C GLU A 72 -4.51 -13.29 12.26
N ALA A 73 -3.68 -14.14 12.87
CA ALA A 73 -2.29 -14.33 12.47
C ALA A 73 -2.16 -14.84 11.02
N LEU A 74 -3.02 -15.77 10.61
CA LEU A 74 -3.03 -16.31 9.24
C LEU A 74 -3.45 -15.24 8.23
N LEU A 75 -4.55 -14.53 8.49
CA LEU A 75 -5.02 -13.45 7.61
C LEU A 75 -3.99 -12.33 7.50
N ARG A 76 -3.35 -11.95 8.61
CA ARG A 76 -2.29 -10.95 8.60
C ARG A 76 -1.06 -11.40 7.83
N ALA A 77 -0.68 -12.68 7.92
CA ALA A 77 0.39 -13.24 7.10
C ALA A 77 0.05 -13.20 5.60
N VAL A 78 -1.19 -13.52 5.23
CA VAL A 78 -1.67 -13.42 3.84
C VAL A 78 -1.63 -11.97 3.34
N ILE A 79 -2.10 -11.02 4.14
CA ILE A 79 -2.04 -9.58 3.82
C ILE A 79 -0.58 -9.13 3.67
N GLN A 80 0.33 -9.55 4.55
CA GLN A 80 1.75 -9.22 4.43
C GLN A 80 2.39 -9.78 3.15
N LEU A 81 2.03 -11.00 2.74
CA LEU A 81 2.49 -11.59 1.48
C LEU A 81 1.93 -10.86 0.26
N LEU A 82 0.66 -10.46 0.30
CA LEU A 82 0.03 -9.63 -0.74
C LEU A 82 0.73 -8.26 -0.85
N SER A 83 0.98 -7.61 0.28
CA SER A 83 1.72 -6.35 0.33
C SER A 83 3.14 -6.50 -0.19
N LEU A 84 3.82 -7.61 0.11
CA LEU A 84 5.14 -7.90 -0.44
C LEU A 84 5.07 -8.07 -1.96
N ALA A 85 4.10 -8.85 -2.45
CA ALA A 85 3.85 -9.07 -3.87
C ALA A 85 3.47 -7.77 -4.61
N ALA A 86 2.90 -6.78 -3.92
CA ALA A 86 2.66 -5.45 -4.42
C ALA A 86 3.93 -4.57 -4.44
N LEU A 87 4.66 -4.54 -3.33
CA LEU A 87 5.79 -3.63 -3.14
C LEU A 87 7.01 -4.00 -4.00
N VAL A 88 7.26 -5.29 -4.21
CA VAL A 88 8.39 -5.75 -5.04
C VAL A 88 8.33 -5.19 -6.48
N PRO A 89 7.24 -5.36 -7.25
CA PRO A 89 7.15 -4.79 -8.60
C PRO A 89 7.16 -3.26 -8.60
N ILE A 90 6.56 -2.60 -7.58
CA ILE A 90 6.62 -1.13 -7.46
C ILE A 90 8.06 -0.67 -7.26
N ALA A 91 8.79 -1.31 -6.33
CA ALA A 91 10.19 -1.01 -6.08
C ALA A 91 11.00 -1.19 -7.36
N VAL A 92 10.89 -2.33 -8.04
CA VAL A 92 11.57 -2.62 -9.31
C VAL A 92 11.27 -1.58 -10.40
N ALA A 93 10.02 -1.09 -10.47
CA ALA A 93 9.64 -0.08 -11.45
C ALA A 93 10.23 1.31 -11.12
N VAL A 94 10.34 1.65 -9.84
CA VAL A 94 10.86 2.95 -9.38
C VAL A 94 12.40 2.98 -9.35
N THR A 95 13.06 1.83 -9.14
CA THR A 95 14.52 1.69 -9.13
C THR A 95 15.14 2.02 -10.48
N PRO A 96 16.13 2.92 -10.58
CA PRO A 96 16.92 3.08 -11.79
C PRO A 96 17.69 1.79 -12.12
N THR A 97 17.87 1.47 -13.40
CA THR A 97 18.51 0.23 -13.87
C THR A 97 19.88 -0.04 -13.25
N LEU A 98 20.61 1.01 -12.90
CA LEU A 98 21.93 0.97 -12.25
C LEU A 98 21.93 0.37 -10.84
N PHE A 99 20.79 0.33 -10.16
CA PHE A 99 20.68 -0.11 -8.75
C PHE A 99 20.04 -1.50 -8.57
N TYR A 100 19.70 -2.21 -9.65
CA TYR A 100 19.12 -3.56 -9.54
C TYR A 100 20.03 -4.55 -8.79
N ALA A 101 21.35 -4.34 -8.82
CA ALA A 101 22.33 -5.16 -8.10
C ALA A 101 22.36 -4.93 -6.57
N ALA A 102 21.85 -3.79 -6.08
CA ALA A 102 21.90 -3.39 -4.67
C ALA A 102 20.58 -3.63 -3.90
N LEU A 103 19.54 -4.08 -4.61
CA LEU A 103 18.26 -4.49 -4.01
C LEU A 103 18.36 -5.70 -3.03
N PRO A 104 19.25 -6.70 -3.18
CA PRO A 104 19.27 -7.87 -2.30
C PRO A 104 19.72 -7.60 -0.85
N PRO A 105 20.81 -6.86 -0.56
CA PRO A 105 21.36 -6.83 0.79
C PRO A 105 20.62 -5.90 1.77
N VAL A 106 19.92 -4.86 1.29
CA VAL A 106 19.21 -3.91 2.18
C VAL A 106 17.85 -4.47 2.65
N ALA A 107 17.24 -5.37 1.87
CA ALA A 107 15.96 -6.00 2.21
C ALA A 107 16.03 -7.00 3.38
N LEU A 108 17.25 -7.39 3.81
CA LEU A 108 17.47 -8.41 4.84
C LEU A 108 17.48 -7.86 6.27
N LEU A 109 17.42 -6.54 6.49
CA LEU A 109 17.65 -5.92 7.80
C LEU A 109 16.39 -5.39 8.52
N GLY A 110 15.17 -5.80 8.12
CA GLY A 110 13.93 -5.43 8.82
C GLY A 110 12.69 -6.20 8.34
N SER A 111 11.49 -5.78 8.79
CA SER A 111 10.24 -6.24 8.19
C SER A 111 10.21 -5.77 6.73
N ILE A 112 10.39 -6.71 5.80
CA ILE A 112 10.72 -6.47 4.39
C ILE A 112 9.79 -5.43 3.74
N ASN A 113 8.49 -5.48 4.07
CA ASN A 113 7.49 -4.53 3.57
C ASN A 113 7.76 -3.08 3.99
N THR A 114 8.24 -2.84 5.21
CA THR A 114 8.55 -1.50 5.72
C THR A 114 9.76 -0.92 4.99
N VAL A 115 10.79 -1.73 4.80
CA VAL A 115 12.01 -1.33 4.09
C VAL A 115 11.68 -1.00 2.63
N LEU A 116 10.89 -1.84 1.97
CA LEU A 116 10.44 -1.60 0.59
C LEU A 116 9.56 -0.34 0.49
N ALA A 117 8.64 -0.13 1.44
CA ALA A 117 7.80 1.06 1.47
C ALA A 117 8.64 2.34 1.62
N LEU A 118 9.59 2.36 2.55
CA LEU A 118 10.51 3.49 2.73
C LEU A 118 11.41 3.72 1.52
N TYR A 119 11.87 2.64 0.87
CA TYR A 119 12.64 2.74 -0.37
C TYR A 119 11.83 3.39 -1.48
N ILE A 120 10.59 2.94 -1.71
CA ILE A 120 9.69 3.51 -2.72
C ILE A 120 9.39 4.97 -2.39
N ALA A 121 9.14 5.28 -1.11
CA ALA A 121 8.93 6.65 -0.65
C ALA A 121 10.13 7.54 -1.00
N ALA A 122 11.34 7.13 -0.64
CA ALA A 122 12.55 7.91 -0.91
C ALA A 122 12.77 8.10 -2.42
N ALA A 123 12.67 7.02 -3.21
CA ALA A 123 12.94 7.08 -4.65
C ALA A 123 11.89 7.90 -5.41
N THR A 124 10.62 7.87 -4.99
CA THR A 124 9.58 8.74 -5.55
C THR A 124 9.73 10.19 -5.08
N LEU A 125 10.16 10.42 -3.85
CA LEU A 125 10.34 11.75 -3.27
C LEU A 125 11.44 12.53 -4.00
N VAL A 126 12.58 11.89 -4.25
CA VAL A 126 13.68 12.47 -5.05
C VAL A 126 13.17 12.90 -6.42
N LYS A 127 12.46 12.02 -7.14
CA LYS A 127 11.89 12.34 -8.46
C LYS A 127 10.83 13.46 -8.39
N ASN A 128 10.05 13.52 -7.32
CA ASN A 128 9.06 14.58 -7.12
C ASN A 128 9.72 15.94 -6.92
N PHE A 129 10.82 16.00 -6.16
CA PHE A 129 11.62 17.22 -6.01
C PHE A 129 12.27 17.64 -7.33
N GLU A 130 12.83 16.71 -8.10
CA GLU A 130 13.41 16.99 -9.42
C GLU A 130 12.37 17.55 -10.41
N ARG A 131 11.11 17.08 -10.33
CA ARG A 131 10.03 17.44 -11.25
C ARG A 131 9.13 18.58 -10.73
N GLY A 132 9.35 19.05 -9.51
CA GLY A 132 8.47 20.04 -8.85
C GLY A 132 7.02 19.55 -8.70
N THR A 133 6.79 18.24 -8.63
CA THR A 133 5.44 17.65 -8.50
C THR A 133 5.09 17.40 -7.04
N PRO A 134 3.79 17.49 -6.67
CA PRO A 134 3.38 17.24 -5.29
C PRO A 134 3.67 15.79 -4.87
N PRO A 135 4.28 15.57 -3.68
CA PRO A 135 4.82 14.26 -3.29
C PRO A 135 3.77 13.31 -2.69
N PHE A 136 2.56 13.28 -3.23
CA PHE A 136 1.45 12.49 -2.69
C PHE A 136 1.80 11.00 -2.60
N ILE A 137 2.37 10.42 -3.66
CA ILE A 137 2.76 9.01 -3.68
C ILE A 137 3.82 8.71 -2.61
N SER A 138 4.80 9.60 -2.45
CA SER A 138 5.86 9.44 -1.44
C SER A 138 5.29 9.48 -0.02
N LEU A 139 4.40 10.44 0.26
CA LEU A 139 3.72 10.54 1.54
C LEU A 139 2.87 9.29 1.84
N ALA A 140 2.22 8.72 0.84
CA ALA A 140 1.44 7.49 1.01
C ALA A 140 2.29 6.31 1.51
N PHE A 141 3.48 6.12 0.93
CA PHE A 141 4.40 5.05 1.31
C PHE A 141 5.08 5.30 2.66
N ILE A 142 5.29 6.57 3.04
CA ILE A 142 5.74 6.92 4.40
C ILE A 142 4.66 6.56 5.42
N SER A 143 3.41 6.97 5.18
CA SER A 143 2.27 6.62 6.03
C SER A 143 2.10 5.09 6.12
N TYR A 144 2.34 4.37 5.02
CA TYR A 144 2.24 2.92 5.00
C TYR A 144 3.38 2.25 5.79
N ALA A 145 4.61 2.77 5.71
CA ALA A 145 5.71 2.31 6.54
C ALA A 145 5.42 2.52 8.04
N VAL A 146 4.80 3.65 8.38
CA VAL A 146 4.37 3.94 9.76
C VAL A 146 3.32 2.94 10.24
N SER A 147 2.32 2.61 9.43
CA SER A 147 1.30 1.61 9.81
C SER A 147 1.88 0.21 10.02
N LEU A 148 2.91 -0.17 9.27
CA LEU A 148 3.57 -1.47 9.42
C LEU A 148 4.35 -1.63 10.73
N VAL A 149 4.81 -0.53 11.33
CA VAL A 149 5.56 -0.52 12.60
C VAL A 149 4.64 -0.24 13.79
N ALA A 150 3.49 0.40 13.55
CA ALA A 150 2.52 0.70 14.58
C ALA A 150 1.95 -0.57 15.24
N PRO A 151 1.60 -0.53 16.53
CA PRO A 151 0.85 -1.61 17.16
C PRO A 151 -0.49 -1.82 16.44
N SER A 152 -0.81 -3.09 16.13
CA SER A 152 -2.06 -3.47 15.47
C SER A 152 -3.27 -2.90 16.20
N PHE A 153 -4.24 -2.36 15.46
CA PHE A 153 -5.47 -1.76 16.01
C PHE A 153 -5.26 -0.52 16.89
N SER A 154 -4.04 0.02 16.95
CA SER A 154 -3.84 1.34 17.55
C SER A 154 -4.46 2.43 16.67
N PHE A 155 -4.86 3.54 17.29
CA PHE A 155 -5.33 4.72 16.55
C PHE A 155 -4.32 5.19 15.49
N LEU A 156 -3.03 5.03 15.79
CA LEU A 156 -1.94 5.42 14.89
C LEU A 156 -1.89 4.52 13.65
N ASP A 157 -2.09 3.21 13.80
CA ASP A 157 -2.18 2.26 12.67
C ASP A 157 -3.33 2.63 11.73
N VAL A 158 -4.54 2.79 12.27
CA VAL A 158 -5.75 3.15 11.49
C VAL A 158 -5.59 4.50 10.80
N ALA A 159 -5.09 5.51 11.51
CA ALA A 159 -4.86 6.84 10.95
C ALA A 159 -3.80 6.82 9.84
N ALA A 160 -2.70 6.08 10.03
CA ALA A 160 -1.64 5.95 9.04
C ALA A 160 -2.13 5.25 7.77
N ARG A 161 -2.93 4.18 7.88
CA ARG A 161 -3.52 3.50 6.73
C ARG A 161 -4.54 4.33 5.97
N LEU A 162 -5.37 5.08 6.70
CA LEU A 162 -6.29 6.02 6.09
C LEU A 162 -5.54 7.11 5.31
N LEU A 163 -4.46 7.65 5.88
CA LEU A 163 -3.59 8.59 5.18
C LEU A 163 -2.94 7.95 3.94
N THR A 164 -2.48 6.70 4.00
CA THR A 164 -1.99 5.97 2.83
C THR A 164 -3.03 5.93 1.73
N ALA A 165 -4.26 5.51 2.04
CA ALA A 165 -5.34 5.43 1.06
C ALA A 165 -5.68 6.80 0.44
N VAL A 166 -5.74 7.85 1.28
CA VAL A 166 -6.01 9.23 0.82
C VAL A 166 -4.90 9.73 -0.09
N PHE A 167 -3.64 9.61 0.30
CA PHE A 167 -2.52 10.08 -0.50
C PHE A 167 -2.35 9.30 -1.81
N LEU A 168 -2.59 7.99 -1.80
CA LEU A 168 -2.63 7.20 -3.04
C LEU A 168 -3.75 7.69 -3.97
N ALA A 169 -4.95 7.90 -3.44
CA ALA A 169 -6.09 8.38 -4.23
C ALA A 169 -5.84 9.77 -4.81
N LEU A 170 -5.24 10.69 -4.02
CA LEU A 170 -4.84 12.02 -4.48
C LEU A 170 -3.75 11.94 -5.56
N GLY A 171 -2.75 11.09 -5.38
CA GLY A 171 -1.70 10.88 -6.38
C GLY A 171 -2.25 10.38 -7.72
N VAL A 172 -3.17 9.42 -7.67
CA VAL A 172 -3.84 8.88 -8.87
C VAL A 172 -4.79 9.90 -9.50
N ALA A 173 -5.53 10.67 -8.69
CA ALA A 173 -6.40 11.74 -9.18
C ALA A 173 -5.60 12.82 -9.92
N TYR A 174 -4.54 13.32 -9.30
CA TYR A 174 -3.64 14.33 -9.87
C TYR A 174 -2.99 13.84 -11.18
N GLY A 175 -2.55 12.59 -11.23
CA GLY A 175 -2.03 11.98 -12.46
C GLY A 175 -3.08 11.96 -13.58
N SER A 176 -4.33 11.63 -13.25
CA SER A 176 -5.43 11.57 -14.23
C SER A 176 -5.93 12.93 -14.72
N GLU A 177 -5.72 14.00 -13.94
CA GLU A 177 -6.06 15.37 -14.38
C GLU A 177 -5.03 15.93 -15.36
N LYS A 178 -3.75 15.57 -15.21
CA LYS A 178 -2.68 15.99 -16.14
C LYS A 178 -2.71 15.30 -17.50
N GLU A 179 -3.42 14.19 -17.65
CA GLU A 179 -3.61 13.51 -18.94
C GLU A 179 -4.73 14.12 -19.80
N LYS A 180 -5.53 15.05 -19.26
CA LYS A 180 -6.55 15.80 -20.01
C LYS A 180 -5.99 17.10 -20.57
#